data_AF-A0A5R9EH24-F1
#
_entry.id   AF-A0A5R9EH24-F1
#
_cell.length_a   1.000
_cell.length_b   1.000
_cell.length_c   1.000
_cell.angle_alpha   90.00
_cell.angle_beta   90.00
_cell.angle_gamma   90.00
#
_symmetry.space_group_name_H-M   'P 1'
#
loop_
_entity.id
_entity.type
_entity.pdbx_description
1 polymer ?
#
loop_
_entity_poly.entity_id
_entity_poly.type
_entity_poly.pdbx_seq_one_letter_code
_entity_poly.pdbx_strand_id
1 'polypeptide(L)'
;MTYNKKSLDEKKEELKQITEMIRDKVKQYYEKPENIVDFVTFSRKFYHYSFNNRQLIQSQMPASGFVASYTDWKKKGYSVNKGEKGLKIFQPVTKQVFQRSNKNWYSIYEATKHEKKMIKDKKIPLKNEYAGSKIGHVFDISQTNVPIKDYPTIIKRLVISDTDRTYQKYIDGAKEYAKNKTVKVTDEKVEGIANGFYSPSTHSITMSNQLDSQNYFSTLIHELAHSQLHQKKTTLTTEEKEVQAETTASVVLQFYGIEATEGSLSYIKDYGSKLTEEKQYDLMKDTIETAVDITQGIDDYLISLKKNKEIDTEKRNSEKLSDFKNEKDSKTAQYQPER
;
A
#
# COMPACT_ATOMS: atom_id res chain seq x y z
N MET A 1 -13.26 14.94 -34.97
CA MET A 1 -13.97 15.65 -33.88
C MET A 1 -13.01 16.63 -33.24
N THR A 2 -13.36 17.92 -33.23
CA THR A 2 -12.56 18.98 -32.61
C THR A 2 -12.65 18.84 -31.08
N TYR A 3 -11.52 18.68 -30.39
CA TYR A 3 -11.51 18.60 -28.93
C TYR A 3 -11.95 19.95 -28.35
N ASN A 4 -13.16 20.01 -27.80
CA ASN A 4 -13.66 21.23 -27.18
C ASN A 4 -13.15 21.30 -25.74
N LYS A 5 -12.43 22.38 -25.41
CA LYS A 5 -11.76 22.52 -24.12
C LYS A 5 -12.79 22.88 -23.05
N LYS A 6 -12.98 21.99 -22.07
CA LYS A 6 -13.90 22.23 -20.95
C LYS A 6 -13.63 23.57 -20.25
N SER A 7 -14.72 24.26 -19.91
CA SER A 7 -14.73 25.48 -19.09
C SER A 7 -14.22 25.19 -17.67
N LEU A 8 -13.99 26.24 -16.88
CA LEU A 8 -13.59 26.07 -15.48
C LEU A 8 -14.71 25.45 -14.64
N ASP A 9 -15.96 25.83 -14.89
CA ASP A 9 -17.10 25.31 -14.15
C ASP A 9 -17.40 23.86 -14.51
N GLU A 10 -17.28 23.49 -15.79
CA GLU A 10 -17.38 22.08 -16.22
C GLU A 10 -16.30 21.19 -15.58
N LYS A 11 -15.09 21.73 -15.35
CA LYS A 11 -14.02 20.99 -14.66
C LYS A 11 -14.29 20.86 -13.16
N LYS A 12 -14.83 21.90 -12.53
CA LYS A 12 -15.21 21.86 -11.11
C LYS A 12 -16.34 20.85 -10.90
N GLU A 13 -17.32 20.84 -11.79
CA GLU A 13 -18.44 19.91 -11.73
C GLU A 13 -17.97 18.46 -11.97
N GLU A 14 -17.08 18.23 -12.94
CA GLU A 14 -16.49 16.90 -13.14
C GLU A 14 -15.70 16.43 -11.90
N LEU A 15 -14.95 17.31 -11.24
CA LEU A 15 -14.24 16.98 -9.99
C LEU A 15 -15.23 16.62 -8.87
N LYS A 16 -16.34 17.35 -8.76
CA LYS A 16 -17.40 17.10 -7.78
C LYS A 16 -18.03 15.72 -8.00
N GLN A 17 -18.45 15.42 -9.23
CA GLN A 17 -19.05 14.11 -9.59
C GLN A 17 -18.12 12.94 -9.30
N ILE A 18 -16.83 13.08 -9.62
CA ILE A 18 -15.83 12.04 -9.34
C ILE A 18 -15.62 11.87 -7.82
N THR A 19 -15.68 12.96 -7.06
CA THR A 19 -15.58 12.91 -5.60
C THR A 19 -16.79 12.22 -4.97
N GLU A 20 -17.99 12.52 -5.45
CA GLU A 20 -19.24 11.86 -5.00
C GLU A 20 -19.22 10.35 -5.30
N MET A 21 -18.81 9.95 -6.51
CA MET A 21 -18.68 8.53 -6.85
C MET A 21 -17.72 7.77 -5.92
N ILE A 22 -16.62 8.40 -5.50
CA ILE A 22 -15.70 7.78 -4.54
C ILE A 22 -16.37 7.61 -3.18
N ARG A 23 -17.14 8.61 -2.71
CA ARG A 23 -17.86 8.52 -1.43
C ARG A 23 -18.92 7.42 -1.48
N ASP A 24 -19.65 7.32 -2.59
CA ASP A 24 -20.61 6.24 -2.81
C ASP A 24 -19.93 4.87 -2.82
N LYS A 25 -18.74 4.77 -3.41
CA LYS A 25 -17.94 3.55 -3.35
C LYS A 25 -17.54 3.18 -1.92
N VAL A 26 -17.24 4.18 -1.08
CA VAL A 26 -16.97 3.94 0.34
C VAL A 26 -18.22 3.46 1.08
N LYS A 27 -19.40 4.06 0.82
CA LYS A 27 -20.67 3.59 1.40
C LYS A 27 -20.94 2.12 1.08
N GLN A 28 -20.64 1.70 -0.16
CA GLN A 28 -20.79 0.30 -0.57
C GLN A 28 -19.92 -0.68 0.25
N TYR A 29 -18.78 -0.26 0.80
CA TYR A 29 -17.98 -1.12 1.67
C TYR A 29 -18.66 -1.41 3.02
N TYR A 30 -19.52 -0.52 3.51
CA TYR A 30 -20.34 -0.80 4.70
C TYR A 30 -21.45 -1.81 4.39
N GLU A 31 -21.99 -1.79 3.16
CA GLU A 31 -23.03 -2.72 2.73
C GLU A 31 -22.48 -4.11 2.38
N LYS A 32 -21.26 -4.14 1.83
CA LYS A 32 -20.56 -5.33 1.35
C LYS A 32 -19.09 -5.31 1.77
N PRO A 33 -18.78 -5.53 3.06
CA PRO A 33 -17.41 -5.53 3.57
C PRO A 33 -16.47 -6.52 2.87
N GLU A 34 -17.00 -7.59 2.29
CA GLU A 34 -16.24 -8.56 1.50
C GLU A 34 -15.50 -7.92 0.30
N ASN A 35 -16.06 -6.83 -0.27
CA ASN A 35 -15.42 -6.11 -1.37
C ASN A 35 -14.17 -5.35 -0.94
N ILE A 36 -13.95 -5.16 0.37
CA ILE A 36 -12.76 -4.49 0.89
C ILE A 36 -11.52 -5.31 0.58
N VAL A 37 -11.59 -6.64 0.68
CA VAL A 37 -10.44 -7.53 0.44
C VAL A 37 -9.94 -7.43 -1.01
N ASP A 38 -10.87 -7.38 -1.97
CA ASP A 38 -10.55 -7.15 -3.38
C ASP A 38 -9.87 -5.79 -3.58
N PHE A 39 -10.33 -4.74 -2.88
CA PHE A 39 -9.73 -3.43 -2.96
C PHE A 39 -8.37 -3.33 -2.25
N VAL A 40 -8.16 -4.01 -1.13
CA VAL A 40 -6.84 -4.15 -0.49
C VAL A 40 -5.87 -4.85 -1.44
N THR A 41 -6.30 -5.97 -2.03
CA THR A 41 -5.51 -6.72 -3.03
C THR A 41 -5.13 -5.86 -4.22
N PHE A 42 -6.08 -5.06 -4.73
CA PHE A 42 -5.81 -4.09 -5.79
C PHE A 42 -4.83 -3.00 -5.32
N SER A 43 -5.09 -2.40 -4.16
CA SER A 43 -4.32 -1.30 -3.57
C SER A 43 -2.85 -1.61 -3.42
N ARG A 44 -2.49 -2.85 -3.11
CA ARG A 44 -1.09 -3.29 -3.00
C ARG A 44 -0.30 -3.17 -4.31
N LYS A 45 -0.95 -3.23 -5.47
CA LYS A 45 -0.32 -2.99 -6.79
C LYS A 45 -0.07 -1.50 -7.05
N PHE A 46 -0.85 -0.64 -6.39
CA PHE A 46 -0.91 0.80 -6.63
C PHE A 46 -0.60 1.60 -5.36
N TYR A 47 0.25 1.07 -4.47
CA TYR A 47 0.56 1.67 -3.16
C TYR A 47 1.14 3.10 -3.22
N HIS A 48 1.67 3.50 -4.37
CA HIS A 48 2.20 4.85 -4.62
C HIS A 48 1.11 5.85 -5.06
N TYR A 49 -0.11 5.39 -5.32
CA TYR A 49 -1.28 6.22 -5.57
C TYR A 49 -2.07 6.43 -4.27
N SER A 50 -2.68 7.62 -4.13
CA SER A 50 -3.59 7.91 -3.02
C SER A 50 -4.79 6.96 -3.01
N PHE A 51 -5.44 6.79 -1.85
CA PHE A 51 -6.70 6.05 -1.67
C PHE A 51 -7.70 6.32 -2.81
N ASN A 52 -7.96 7.61 -3.06
CA ASN A 52 -8.89 8.05 -4.10
C ASN A 52 -8.46 7.63 -5.49
N ASN A 53 -7.18 7.78 -5.83
CA ASN A 53 -6.70 7.36 -7.14
C ASN A 53 -6.74 5.84 -7.30
N ARG A 54 -6.47 5.07 -6.24
CA ARG A 54 -6.66 3.61 -6.25
C ARG A 54 -8.11 3.23 -6.50
N GLN A 55 -9.07 3.84 -5.79
CA GLN A 55 -10.51 3.63 -5.99
C GLN A 55 -10.93 3.95 -7.43
N LEU A 56 -10.43 5.06 -7.98
CA LEU A 56 -10.74 5.50 -9.35
C LEU A 56 -10.20 4.54 -10.40
N ILE A 57 -8.94 4.12 -10.26
CA ILE A 57 -8.34 3.19 -11.23
C ILE A 57 -9.07 1.85 -11.17
N GLN A 58 -9.34 1.30 -9.98
CA GLN A 58 -10.06 0.03 -9.84
C GLN A 58 -11.46 0.10 -10.43
N SER A 59 -12.21 1.17 -10.13
CA SER A 59 -13.59 1.35 -10.63
C SER A 59 -13.68 1.46 -12.15
N GLN A 60 -12.63 1.97 -12.80
CA GLN A 60 -12.56 2.09 -14.26
C GLN A 60 -11.97 0.82 -14.91
N MET A 61 -11.05 0.12 -14.23
CA MET A 61 -10.37 -1.07 -14.73
C MET A 61 -9.92 -1.99 -13.58
N PRO A 62 -10.79 -2.90 -13.09
CA PRO A 62 -10.50 -3.75 -11.94
C PRO A 62 -9.28 -4.68 -12.14
N ALA A 63 -9.04 -5.10 -13.39
CA ALA A 63 -7.93 -5.97 -13.76
C ALA A 63 -6.59 -5.23 -13.95
N SER A 64 -6.56 -3.91 -13.75
CA SER A 64 -5.36 -3.10 -13.96
C SER A 64 -4.18 -3.62 -13.13
N GLY A 65 -3.02 -3.72 -13.77
CA GLY A 65 -1.81 -4.30 -13.19
C GLY A 65 -0.72 -3.26 -12.92
N PHE A 66 -0.65 -2.24 -13.78
CA PHE A 66 0.31 -1.15 -13.70
C PHE A 66 -0.14 -0.04 -14.62
N VAL A 67 -0.18 1.19 -14.11
CA VAL A 67 -0.57 2.37 -14.90
C VAL A 67 0.54 3.41 -14.88
N ALA A 68 0.65 4.16 -15.98
CA ALA A 68 1.53 5.33 -16.04
C ALA A 68 0.94 6.41 -16.94
N SER A 69 1.45 7.65 -16.82
CA SER A 69 1.06 8.71 -17.74
C SER A 69 1.55 8.41 -19.16
N TYR A 70 0.88 8.98 -20.17
CA TYR A 70 1.33 8.87 -21.57
C TYR A 70 2.81 9.26 -21.74
N THR A 71 3.24 10.32 -21.04
CA THR A 71 4.63 10.78 -21.06
C THR A 71 5.59 9.80 -20.40
N ASP A 72 5.19 9.13 -19.33
CA ASP A 72 6.07 8.18 -18.64
C ASP A 72 6.19 6.86 -19.41
N TRP A 73 5.14 6.43 -20.11
CA TRP A 73 5.24 5.34 -21.08
C TRP A 73 6.25 5.66 -22.18
N LYS A 74 6.21 6.87 -22.74
CA LYS A 74 7.20 7.32 -23.74
C LYS A 74 8.62 7.33 -23.19
N LYS A 75 8.85 7.80 -21.97
CA LYS A 75 10.17 7.76 -21.33
C LYS A 75 10.70 6.34 -21.14
N LYS A 76 9.81 5.36 -20.97
CA LYS A 76 10.15 3.92 -20.87
C LYS A 76 10.38 3.27 -22.24
N GLY A 77 10.24 3.99 -23.35
CA GLY A 77 10.40 3.46 -24.70
C GLY A 77 9.12 2.86 -25.30
N TYR A 78 7.97 3.01 -24.62
CA TYR A 78 6.69 2.46 -25.05
C TYR A 78 5.70 3.55 -25.43
N SER A 79 4.63 3.18 -26.10
CA SER A 79 3.55 4.08 -26.51
C SER A 79 2.20 3.46 -26.22
N VAL A 80 1.24 4.31 -25.89
CA VAL A 80 -0.17 3.92 -25.76
C VAL A 80 -0.72 3.62 -27.16
N ASN A 81 -1.48 2.54 -27.27
CA ASN A 81 -2.09 2.11 -28.52
C ASN A 81 -3.11 3.14 -29.01
N LYS A 82 -3.23 3.28 -30.33
CA LYS A 82 -4.13 4.27 -30.94
C LYS A 82 -5.58 3.92 -30.61
N GLY A 83 -6.31 4.89 -30.05
CA GLY A 83 -7.74 4.75 -29.71
C GLY A 83 -8.03 4.41 -28.25
N GLU A 84 -7.01 4.10 -27.46
CA GLU A 84 -7.15 3.81 -26.04
C GLU A 84 -7.65 5.02 -25.24
N LYS A 85 -8.54 4.76 -24.28
CA LYS A 85 -9.07 5.76 -23.37
C LYS A 85 -8.29 5.73 -22.06
N GLY A 86 -7.79 6.88 -21.63
CA GLY A 86 -7.07 6.98 -20.36
C GLY A 86 -8.00 6.85 -19.15
N LEU A 87 -7.49 6.21 -18.10
CA LEU A 87 -8.12 6.11 -16.79
C LEU A 87 -7.94 7.44 -16.06
N LYS A 88 -9.05 8.00 -15.57
CA LYS A 88 -9.05 9.28 -14.84
C LYS A 88 -8.44 9.12 -13.46
N ILE A 89 -7.60 10.08 -13.08
CA ILE A 89 -7.06 10.22 -11.73
C ILE A 89 -7.11 11.68 -11.27
N PHE A 90 -7.12 11.92 -9.96
CA PHE A 90 -6.79 13.22 -9.41
C PHE A 90 -5.28 13.45 -9.55
N GLN A 91 -4.93 14.47 -10.33
CA GLN A 91 -3.57 14.93 -10.50
C GLN A 91 -3.38 16.23 -9.70
N PRO A 92 -2.41 16.29 -8.78
CA PRO A 92 -2.13 17.53 -8.06
C PRO A 92 -1.64 18.60 -9.02
N VAL A 93 -2.15 19.81 -8.83
CA VAL A 93 -1.66 21.03 -9.46
C VAL A 93 -0.83 21.76 -8.42
N THR A 94 0.44 22.01 -8.73
CA THR A 94 1.32 22.78 -7.86
C THR A 94 1.67 24.10 -8.50
N LYS A 95 1.78 25.15 -7.68
CA LYS A 95 2.31 26.46 -8.07
C LYS A 95 3.67 26.68 -7.42
N GLN A 96 4.56 27.38 -8.11
CA GLN A 96 5.84 27.76 -7.54
C GLN A 96 5.67 29.00 -6.66
N VAL A 97 6.20 28.92 -5.44
CA VAL A 97 6.19 30.01 -4.46
C VAL A 97 7.60 30.28 -3.91
N PHE A 98 7.87 31.54 -3.60
CA PHE A 98 9.15 32.00 -3.04
C PHE A 98 8.93 32.75 -1.73
N GLN A 99 9.93 32.74 -0.84
CA GLN A 99 9.83 33.39 0.47
C GLN A 99 10.52 34.76 0.47
N ARG A 100 9.84 35.80 0.90
CA ARG A 100 10.47 37.13 1.13
C ARG A 100 11.10 37.21 2.52
N SER A 101 11.81 38.31 2.79
CA SER A 101 12.43 38.57 4.11
C SER A 101 11.45 38.56 5.28
N ASN A 102 10.17 38.85 5.03
CA ASN A 102 9.09 38.77 6.02
C ASN A 102 8.63 37.32 6.34
N LYS A 103 9.31 36.30 5.80
CA LYS A 103 8.99 34.88 5.95
C LYS A 103 7.66 34.43 5.34
N ASN A 104 6.94 35.31 4.64
CA ASN A 104 5.73 34.96 3.91
C ASN A 104 6.08 34.41 2.52
N TRP A 105 5.23 33.50 2.05
CA TRP A 105 5.35 32.86 0.73
C TRP A 105 4.48 33.58 -0.29
N TYR A 106 5.05 33.88 -1.45
CA TYR A 106 4.40 34.59 -2.55
C TYR A 106 4.47 33.76 -3.83
N SER A 107 3.49 33.93 -4.71
CA SER A 107 3.49 33.28 -6.03
C SER A 107 4.68 33.78 -6.85
N ILE A 108 5.34 32.88 -7.60
CA ILE A 108 6.42 33.29 -8.51
C ILE A 108 5.98 34.35 -9.56
N TYR A 109 4.67 34.44 -9.83
CA TYR A 109 4.10 35.47 -10.70
C TYR A 109 4.13 36.88 -10.08
N GLU A 110 4.20 36.98 -8.75
CA GLU A 110 4.32 38.24 -8.00
C GLU A 110 5.79 38.69 -7.81
N ALA A 111 6.75 37.89 -8.29
CA ALA A 111 8.17 38.20 -8.17
C ALA A 111 8.57 39.38 -9.07
N THR A 112 9.23 40.37 -8.49
CA THR A 112 9.90 41.46 -9.22
C THR A 112 11.04 40.91 -10.09
N LYS A 113 11.53 41.71 -11.05
CA LYS A 113 12.70 41.33 -11.87
C LYS A 113 13.93 41.00 -11.01
N HIS A 114 14.16 41.77 -9.94
CA HIS A 114 15.26 41.54 -9.00
C HIS A 114 15.10 40.21 -8.25
N GLU A 115 13.89 39.94 -7.73
CA GLU A 115 13.58 38.68 -7.04
C GLU A 115 13.72 37.47 -7.97
N LYS A 116 13.27 37.56 -9.23
CA LYS A 116 13.47 36.49 -10.23
C LYS A 116 14.95 36.18 -10.44
N LYS A 117 15.82 37.21 -10.46
CA LYS A 117 17.28 37.02 -10.53
C LYS A 117 17.80 36.33 -9.26
N MET A 118 17.39 36.78 -8.07
CA MET A 118 17.80 36.16 -6.81
C MET A 118 17.34 34.70 -6.67
N ILE A 119 16.13 34.36 -7.14
CA ILE A 119 15.61 32.99 -7.18
C ILE A 119 16.49 32.14 -8.11
N LYS A 120 16.82 32.65 -9.30
CA LYS A 120 17.71 31.96 -10.25
C LYS A 120 19.11 31.72 -9.66
N ASP A 121 19.61 32.69 -8.91
CA ASP A 121 20.89 32.63 -8.20
C ASP A 121 20.81 31.82 -6.89
N LYS A 122 19.67 31.19 -6.58
CA LYS A 122 19.38 30.40 -5.36
C LYS A 122 19.57 31.16 -4.04
N LYS A 123 19.51 32.50 -4.06
CA LYS A 123 19.58 33.36 -2.87
C LYS A 123 18.25 33.46 -2.13
N ILE A 124 17.16 33.09 -2.78
CA ILE A 124 15.81 33.04 -2.22
C ILE A 124 15.29 31.61 -2.36
N PRO A 125 14.74 30.99 -1.30
CA PRO A 125 14.20 29.65 -1.38
C PRO A 125 12.95 29.61 -2.26
N LEU A 126 12.88 28.59 -3.12
CA LEU A 126 11.75 28.29 -3.98
C LEU A 126 11.19 26.92 -3.59
N LYS A 127 9.87 26.79 -3.48
CA LYS A 127 9.19 25.49 -3.33
C LYS A 127 7.95 25.40 -4.20
N ASN A 128 7.50 24.18 -4.43
CA ASN A 128 6.18 23.91 -4.99
C ASN A 128 5.16 23.87 -3.85
N GLU A 129 4.04 24.57 -4.02
CA GLU A 129 2.90 24.56 -3.11
C GLU A 129 1.69 23.94 -3.83
N TYR A 130 0.91 23.12 -3.12
CA TYR A 130 -0.31 22.54 -3.65
C TYR A 130 -1.36 23.64 -3.90
N ALA A 131 -1.93 23.65 -5.11
CA ALA A 131 -2.89 24.64 -5.58
C ALA A 131 -4.27 24.02 -5.91
N GLY A 132 -4.48 22.74 -5.60
CA GLY A 132 -5.67 21.99 -5.93
C GLY A 132 -5.38 20.78 -6.81
N SER A 133 -6.43 20.13 -7.27
CA SER A 133 -6.33 18.95 -8.15
C SER A 133 -7.09 19.18 -9.45
N LYS A 134 -6.65 18.52 -10.51
CA LYS A 134 -7.35 18.43 -11.80
C LYS A 134 -7.50 16.97 -12.19
N ILE A 135 -8.33 16.69 -13.19
CA ILE A 135 -8.41 15.36 -13.78
C ILE A 135 -7.21 15.14 -14.72
N GLY A 136 -6.34 14.21 -14.32
CA GLY A 136 -5.28 13.65 -15.15
C GLY A 136 -5.72 12.31 -15.75
N HIS A 137 -4.89 11.78 -16.66
CA HIS A 137 -5.13 10.50 -17.30
C HIS A 137 -3.88 9.64 -17.24
N VAL A 138 -4.07 8.37 -16.88
CA VAL A 138 -3.05 7.32 -16.93
C VAL A 138 -3.55 6.17 -17.80
N PHE A 139 -2.64 5.33 -18.26
CA PHE A 139 -2.95 4.22 -19.15
C PHE A 139 -2.37 2.96 -18.54
N ASP A 140 -3.16 1.89 -18.51
CA ASP A 140 -2.70 0.57 -18.07
C ASP A 140 -1.71 -0.01 -19.08
N ILE A 141 -0.80 -0.86 -18.60
CA ILE A 141 0.19 -1.57 -19.43
C ILE A 141 -0.47 -2.34 -20.59
N SER A 142 -1.66 -2.90 -20.39
CA SER A 142 -2.45 -3.57 -21.44
C SER A 142 -2.91 -2.64 -22.57
N GLN A 143 -2.92 -1.33 -22.35
CA GLN A 143 -3.27 -0.30 -23.34
C GLN A 143 -2.05 0.21 -24.12
N THR A 144 -0.89 -0.46 -23.98
CA THR A 144 0.36 -0.04 -24.60
C THR A 144 0.91 -1.07 -25.55
N ASN A 145 1.98 -0.71 -26.26
CA ASN A 145 2.73 -1.62 -27.11
C ASN A 145 3.83 -2.40 -26.36
N VAL A 146 3.79 -2.44 -25.02
CA VAL A 146 4.74 -3.23 -24.23
C VAL A 146 4.56 -4.72 -24.57
N PRO A 147 5.62 -5.45 -24.94
CA PRO A 147 5.53 -6.89 -25.13
C PRO A 147 5.22 -7.61 -23.82
N ILE A 148 4.34 -8.63 -23.85
CA ILE A 148 3.95 -9.41 -22.65
C ILE A 148 5.18 -9.99 -21.93
N LYS A 149 6.20 -10.43 -22.67
CA LYS A 149 7.48 -10.93 -22.11
C LYS A 149 8.21 -9.92 -21.20
N ASP A 150 7.97 -8.63 -21.41
CA ASP A 150 8.62 -7.55 -20.67
C ASP A 150 7.77 -7.10 -19.46
N TYR A 151 6.53 -7.57 -19.34
CA TYR A 151 5.64 -7.24 -18.22
C TYR A 151 6.28 -7.54 -16.86
N PRO A 152 6.93 -8.69 -16.62
CA PRO A 152 7.55 -8.98 -15.33
C PRO A 152 8.65 -7.99 -14.92
N THR A 153 9.32 -7.36 -15.88
CA THR A 153 10.37 -6.37 -15.60
C THR A 153 9.80 -5.00 -15.22
N ILE A 154 8.60 -4.68 -15.72
CA ILE A 154 7.92 -3.40 -15.51
C ILE A 154 7.00 -3.48 -14.30
N ILE A 155 6.15 -4.50 -14.28
CA ILE A 155 5.33 -4.87 -13.14
C ILE A 155 6.26 -5.61 -12.19
N LYS A 156 6.87 -4.88 -11.26
CA LYS A 156 7.54 -5.49 -10.09
C LYS A 156 6.46 -6.12 -9.20
N ARG A 157 5.84 -7.20 -9.69
CA ARG A 157 4.81 -7.93 -8.95
C ARG A 157 5.54 -8.83 -7.98
N LEU A 158 5.25 -8.64 -6.71
CA LEU A 158 5.57 -9.62 -5.68
C LEU A 158 4.62 -10.80 -5.86
N VAL A 159 4.94 -11.72 -6.77
CA VAL A 159 4.18 -12.96 -6.93
C VAL A 159 4.62 -13.91 -5.83
N ILE A 160 3.87 -13.94 -4.74
CA ILE A 160 4.02 -14.95 -3.68
C ILE A 160 3.14 -16.14 -4.07
N SER A 161 3.63 -16.98 -4.99
CA SER A 161 3.19 -18.37 -5.10
C SER A 161 4.03 -19.22 -4.15
N ASP A 162 3.98 -18.94 -2.85
CA ASP A 162 4.51 -19.85 -1.85
C ASP A 162 3.34 -20.68 -1.32
N THR A 163 3.40 -21.99 -1.53
CA THR A 163 2.42 -22.97 -1.05
C THR A 163 2.63 -23.29 0.43
N ASP A 164 3.74 -22.85 1.03
CA ASP A 164 4.11 -23.11 2.43
C ASP A 164 3.69 -21.93 3.34
N ARG A 165 2.41 -21.55 3.28
CA ARG A 165 1.82 -20.50 4.13
C ARG A 165 1.40 -21.10 5.48
N THR A 166 2.12 -20.77 6.55
CA THR A 166 1.78 -21.21 7.92
C THR A 166 1.48 -20.01 8.80
N TYR A 167 0.60 -20.18 9.80
CA TYR A 167 0.30 -19.14 10.79
C TYR A 167 1.56 -18.59 11.46
N GLN A 168 2.56 -19.44 11.73
CA GLN A 168 3.81 -18.99 12.34
C GLN A 168 4.54 -17.97 11.46
N LYS A 169 4.63 -18.19 10.15
CA LYS A 169 5.27 -17.21 9.24
C LYS A 169 4.51 -15.88 9.21
N TYR A 170 3.18 -15.92 9.30
CA TYR A 170 2.37 -14.71 9.38
C TYR A 170 2.56 -13.97 10.70
N ILE A 171 2.64 -14.70 11.82
CA ILE A 171 2.96 -14.14 13.14
C ILE A 171 4.35 -13.48 13.11
N ASP A 172 5.34 -14.17 12.57
CA ASP A 172 6.72 -13.63 12.49
C ASP A 172 6.76 -12.37 11.62
N GLY A 173 6.05 -12.38 10.49
CA GLY A 173 5.91 -11.19 9.63
C GLY A 173 5.18 -10.04 10.33
N ALA A 174 4.14 -10.33 11.11
CA ALA A 174 3.41 -9.33 11.88
C ALA A 174 4.26 -8.76 13.02
N LYS A 175 5.08 -9.58 13.69
CA LYS A 175 6.05 -9.14 14.70
C LYS A 175 7.17 -8.29 14.08
N GLU A 176 7.67 -8.63 12.89
CA GLU A 176 8.66 -7.80 12.19
C GLU A 176 8.05 -6.47 11.73
N TYR A 177 6.80 -6.48 11.25
CA TYR A 177 6.05 -5.25 10.97
C TYR A 177 5.90 -4.38 12.23
N ALA A 178 5.48 -4.98 13.36
CA ALA A 178 5.35 -4.27 14.64
C ALA A 178 6.66 -3.58 15.03
N LYS A 179 7.78 -4.32 14.96
CA LYS A 179 9.12 -3.82 15.23
C LYS A 179 9.51 -2.66 14.29
N ASN A 180 9.22 -2.74 13.00
CA ASN A 180 9.46 -1.65 12.04
C ASN A 180 8.63 -0.40 12.36
N LYS A 181 7.46 -0.56 12.98
CA LYS A 181 6.63 0.52 13.51
C LYS A 181 7.02 0.95 14.92
N THR A 182 8.07 0.39 15.51
CA THR A 182 8.51 0.63 16.90
C THR A 182 7.46 0.22 17.94
N VAL A 183 6.60 -0.74 17.60
CA VAL A 183 5.63 -1.35 18.52
C VAL A 183 6.28 -2.58 19.16
N LYS A 184 6.43 -2.57 20.48
CA LYS A 184 6.96 -3.73 21.22
C LYS A 184 5.85 -4.76 21.42
N VAL A 185 6.08 -6.00 21.00
CA VAL A 185 5.17 -7.14 21.27
C VAL A 185 5.78 -8.02 22.36
N THR A 186 5.06 -8.25 23.46
CA THR A 186 5.47 -9.18 24.53
C THR A 186 4.47 -10.32 24.70
N ASP A 187 5.00 -11.49 25.02
CA ASP A 187 4.21 -12.69 25.31
C ASP A 187 4.21 -12.92 26.82
N GLU A 188 3.05 -12.76 27.46
CA GLU A 188 2.88 -12.83 28.91
C GLU A 188 1.69 -13.71 29.27
N LYS A 189 1.59 -14.12 30.54
CA LYS A 189 0.36 -14.71 31.06
C LYS A 189 -0.61 -13.57 31.33
N VAL A 190 -1.61 -13.40 30.47
CA VAL A 190 -2.67 -12.41 30.66
C VAL A 190 -3.71 -12.99 31.62
N GLU A 191 -3.99 -12.30 32.72
CA GLU A 191 -5.04 -12.70 33.66
C GLU A 191 -6.42 -12.28 33.12
N GLY A 192 -7.42 -13.16 33.24
CA GLY A 192 -8.79 -12.91 32.79
C GLY A 192 -9.13 -13.52 31.42
N ILE A 193 -10.08 -12.91 30.71
CA ILE A 193 -10.60 -13.40 29.41
C ILE A 193 -9.97 -12.72 28.20
N ALA A 194 -9.03 -11.79 28.41
CA ALA A 194 -8.40 -11.04 27.32
C ALA A 194 -7.31 -11.87 26.64
N ASN A 195 -7.40 -12.00 25.31
CA ASN A 195 -6.40 -12.70 24.50
C ASN A 195 -5.14 -11.84 24.24
N GLY A 196 -5.28 -10.52 24.33
CA GLY A 196 -4.21 -9.53 24.18
C GLY A 196 -4.74 -8.12 24.37
N PHE A 197 -3.85 -7.13 24.41
CA PHE A 197 -4.22 -5.71 24.41
C PHE A 197 -3.06 -4.82 23.96
N TYR A 198 -3.41 -3.71 23.30
CA TYR A 198 -2.52 -2.61 22.98
C TYR A 198 -2.57 -1.52 24.06
N SER A 199 -1.39 -1.05 24.50
CA SER A 199 -1.22 0.04 25.46
C SER A 199 -0.71 1.31 24.76
N PRO A 200 -1.55 2.35 24.58
CA PRO A 200 -1.14 3.59 23.92
C PRO A 200 -0.03 4.36 24.66
N SER A 201 0.03 4.28 25.99
CA SER A 201 1.00 4.99 26.82
C SER A 201 2.44 4.50 26.65
N THR A 202 2.61 3.19 26.44
CA THR A 202 3.91 2.53 26.28
C THR A 202 4.20 2.14 24.83
N HIS A 203 3.22 2.31 23.94
CA HIS A 203 3.27 1.88 22.54
C HIS A 203 3.67 0.39 22.41
N SER A 204 3.02 -0.46 23.19
CA SER A 204 3.30 -1.89 23.26
C SER A 204 2.03 -2.73 23.17
N ILE A 205 2.17 -3.94 22.64
CA ILE A 205 1.15 -4.97 22.57
C ILE A 205 1.57 -6.09 23.53
N THR A 206 0.67 -6.50 24.41
CA THR A 206 0.84 -7.66 25.27
C THR A 206 -0.10 -8.77 24.77
N MET A 207 0.46 -9.94 24.51
CA MET A 207 -0.25 -11.11 23.99
C MET A 207 -0.30 -12.22 25.04
N SER A 208 -1.43 -12.93 25.09
CA SER A 208 -1.53 -14.16 25.89
C SER A 208 -0.68 -15.27 25.28
N ASN A 209 0.19 -15.87 26.08
CA ASN A 209 1.02 -17.02 25.66
C ASN A 209 0.26 -18.36 25.60
N GLN A 210 -1.05 -18.37 25.85
CA GLN A 210 -1.89 -19.58 25.86
C GLN A 210 -2.69 -19.80 24.56
N LEU A 211 -2.57 -18.89 23.59
CA LEU A 211 -3.31 -18.95 22.33
C LEU A 211 -2.67 -19.94 21.35
N ASP A 212 -3.51 -20.67 20.61
CA ASP A 212 -3.05 -21.34 19.40
C ASP A 212 -2.61 -20.31 18.33
N SER A 213 -1.90 -20.77 17.30
CA SER A 213 -1.31 -19.86 16.30
C SER A 213 -2.36 -19.07 15.50
N GLN A 214 -3.56 -19.60 15.28
CA GLN A 214 -4.59 -18.88 14.53
C GLN A 214 -5.18 -17.75 15.38
N ASN A 215 -5.57 -18.05 16.62
CA ASN A 215 -6.09 -17.08 17.56
C ASN A 215 -5.03 -16.03 17.92
N TYR A 216 -3.77 -16.45 18.10
CA TYR A 216 -2.65 -15.53 18.32
C TYR A 216 -2.51 -14.55 17.15
N PHE A 217 -2.51 -15.06 15.91
CA PHE A 217 -2.39 -14.19 14.74
C PHE A 217 -3.56 -13.21 14.64
N SER A 218 -4.80 -13.71 14.80
CA SER A 218 -6.02 -12.89 14.79
C SER A 218 -5.95 -11.75 15.81
N THR A 219 -5.66 -12.07 17.08
CA THR A 219 -5.52 -11.08 18.14
C THR A 219 -4.37 -10.11 17.87
N LEU A 220 -3.21 -10.59 17.40
CA LEU A 220 -2.08 -9.71 17.09
C LEU A 220 -2.43 -8.69 16.01
N ILE A 221 -3.17 -9.08 14.96
CA ILE A 221 -3.60 -8.13 13.93
C ILE A 221 -4.59 -7.10 14.50
N HIS A 222 -5.52 -7.50 15.36
CA HIS A 222 -6.44 -6.57 16.05
C HIS A 222 -5.68 -5.53 16.86
N GLU A 223 -4.73 -5.97 17.69
CA GLU A 223 -3.91 -5.06 18.50
C GLU A 223 -2.99 -4.19 17.64
N LEU A 224 -2.48 -4.71 16.52
CA LEU A 224 -1.75 -3.91 15.55
C LEU A 224 -2.64 -2.84 14.92
N ALA A 225 -3.90 -3.14 14.59
CA ALA A 225 -4.84 -2.16 14.08
C ALA A 225 -5.04 -1.01 15.08
N HIS A 226 -5.26 -1.33 16.38
CA HIS A 226 -5.29 -0.32 17.43
C HIS A 226 -3.99 0.50 17.51
N SER A 227 -2.84 -0.16 17.41
CA SER A 227 -1.54 0.52 17.48
C SER A 227 -1.34 1.55 16.36
N GLN A 228 -1.84 1.26 15.16
CA GLN A 228 -1.68 2.14 14.00
C GLN A 228 -2.76 3.23 13.94
N LEU A 229 -4.00 2.91 14.32
CA LEU A 229 -5.14 3.82 14.23
C LEU A 229 -5.29 4.73 15.46
N HIS A 230 -4.98 4.22 16.66
CA HIS A 230 -5.40 4.85 17.92
C HIS A 230 -4.26 5.19 18.89
N GLN A 231 -3.01 5.25 18.41
CA GLN A 231 -1.86 5.68 19.24
C GLN A 231 -2.07 7.10 19.80
N LYS A 232 -2.56 8.03 18.97
CA LYS A 232 -2.78 9.42 19.37
C LYS A 232 -4.20 9.58 19.90
N LYS A 233 -4.39 10.59 20.76
CA LYS A 233 -5.72 10.94 21.26
C LYS A 233 -6.61 11.35 20.08
N THR A 234 -7.75 10.68 19.94
CA THR A 234 -8.77 10.96 18.94
C THR A 234 -10.08 11.37 19.61
N THR A 235 -11.00 11.95 18.84
CA THR A 235 -12.39 12.21 19.27
C THR A 235 -13.30 11.01 19.09
N LEU A 236 -12.76 9.87 18.64
CA LEU A 236 -13.53 8.65 18.40
C LEU A 236 -13.99 8.04 19.73
N THR A 237 -15.22 7.55 19.77
CA THR A 237 -15.73 6.76 20.90
C THR A 237 -15.01 5.40 20.97
N THR A 238 -15.13 4.71 22.10
CA THR A 238 -14.58 3.35 22.23
C THR A 238 -15.20 2.40 21.20
N GLU A 239 -16.51 2.45 21.00
CA GLU A 239 -17.20 1.64 19.98
C GLU A 239 -16.64 1.93 18.57
N GLU A 240 -16.45 3.21 18.20
CA GLU A 240 -15.90 3.56 16.88
C GLU A 240 -14.49 2.99 16.69
N LYS A 241 -13.66 2.96 17.74
CA LYS A 241 -12.31 2.38 17.71
C LYS A 241 -12.32 0.86 17.58
N GLU A 242 -13.16 0.17 18.35
CA GLU A 242 -13.25 -1.29 18.29
C GLU A 242 -13.74 -1.75 16.92
N VAL A 243 -14.79 -1.12 16.38
CA VAL A 243 -15.29 -1.45 15.04
C VAL A 243 -14.22 -1.21 13.97
N GLN A 244 -13.46 -0.12 14.06
CA GLN A 244 -12.39 0.16 13.11
C GLN A 244 -11.27 -0.88 13.17
N ALA A 245 -10.87 -1.29 14.38
CA ALA A 245 -9.83 -2.28 14.59
C ALA A 245 -10.28 -3.69 14.17
N GLU A 246 -11.49 -4.10 14.54
CA GLU A 246 -12.06 -5.40 14.19
C GLU A 246 -12.27 -5.52 12.67
N THR A 247 -12.76 -4.46 12.03
CA THR A 247 -12.90 -4.42 10.55
C THR A 247 -11.53 -4.56 9.89
N THR A 248 -10.52 -3.82 10.37
CA THR A 248 -9.15 -3.90 9.85
C THR A 248 -8.60 -5.33 9.99
N ALA A 249 -8.76 -5.93 11.17
CA ALA A 249 -8.27 -7.28 11.44
C ALA A 249 -8.95 -8.33 10.57
N SER A 250 -10.27 -8.25 10.45
CA SER A 250 -11.06 -9.15 9.60
C SER A 250 -10.64 -9.08 8.14
N VAL A 251 -10.41 -7.87 7.60
CA VAL A 251 -9.93 -7.68 6.23
C VAL A 251 -8.54 -8.30 6.01
N VAL A 252 -7.62 -8.09 6.96
CA VAL A 252 -6.26 -8.67 6.89
C VAL A 252 -6.33 -10.20 6.97
N LEU A 253 -7.17 -10.76 7.86
CA LEU A 253 -7.35 -12.21 7.98
C LEU A 253 -7.91 -12.83 6.70
N GLN A 254 -8.97 -12.23 6.14
CA GLN A 254 -9.55 -12.67 4.87
C GLN A 254 -8.56 -12.53 3.71
N PHE A 255 -7.72 -11.49 3.70
CA PHE A 255 -6.64 -11.33 2.72
C PHE A 255 -5.67 -12.53 2.73
N TYR A 256 -5.39 -13.10 3.90
CA TYR A 256 -4.56 -14.30 4.05
C TYR A 256 -5.34 -15.62 3.90
N GLY A 257 -6.62 -15.56 3.55
CA GLY A 257 -7.48 -16.74 3.38
C GLY A 257 -7.94 -17.38 4.69
N ILE A 258 -7.86 -16.64 5.80
CA ILE A 258 -8.34 -17.10 7.11
C ILE A 258 -9.80 -16.65 7.22
N GLU A 259 -10.71 -17.61 7.41
CA GLU A 259 -12.12 -17.30 7.65
C GLU A 259 -12.23 -16.42 8.89
N ALA A 260 -12.75 -15.20 8.71
CA ALA A 260 -13.15 -14.38 9.83
C ALA A 260 -14.31 -15.09 10.53
N THR A 261 -14.33 -15.11 11.86
CA THR A 261 -15.41 -15.74 12.63
C THR A 261 -16.76 -15.16 12.20
N GLU A 262 -17.75 -16.03 11.97
CA GLU A 262 -19.12 -15.63 11.62
C GLU A 262 -19.61 -14.53 12.59
N GLY A 263 -20.01 -13.37 12.06
CA GLY A 263 -20.52 -12.23 12.82
C GLY A 263 -19.60 -10.99 12.90
N SER A 264 -18.31 -11.12 12.58
CA SER A 264 -17.32 -10.01 12.70
C SER A 264 -17.60 -8.79 11.80
N LEU A 265 -18.32 -8.96 10.69
CA LEU A 265 -18.61 -7.87 9.74
C LEU A 265 -20.11 -7.61 9.56
N SER A 266 -21.00 -8.45 10.09
CA SER A 266 -22.44 -8.35 9.84
C SER A 266 -23.08 -7.09 10.43
N TYR A 267 -22.48 -6.53 11.46
CA TYR A 267 -22.97 -5.32 12.13
C TYR A 267 -22.45 -4.01 11.49
N ILE A 268 -21.46 -4.08 10.58
CA ILE A 268 -20.81 -2.88 10.00
C ILE A 268 -21.80 -2.05 9.21
N LYS A 269 -22.75 -2.69 8.51
CA LYS A 269 -23.81 -1.99 7.78
C LYS A 269 -24.64 -1.11 8.73
N ASP A 270 -25.11 -1.70 9.83
CA ASP A 270 -25.93 -1.00 10.82
C ASP A 270 -25.12 0.08 11.54
N TYR A 271 -23.88 -0.20 11.88
CA TYR A 271 -22.95 0.78 12.45
C TYR A 271 -22.72 1.96 11.50
N GLY A 272 -22.41 1.68 10.23
CA GLY A 272 -22.18 2.68 9.20
C GLY A 272 -23.39 3.60 9.01
N SER A 273 -24.61 3.07 9.09
CA SER A 273 -25.85 3.85 8.95
C SER A 273 -26.04 4.96 10.01
N LYS A 274 -25.35 4.85 11.16
CA LYS A 274 -25.40 5.83 12.26
C LYS A 274 -24.42 6.99 12.08
N LEU A 275 -23.52 6.91 11.11
CA LEU A 275 -22.43 7.87 10.90
C LEU A 275 -22.79 8.89 9.82
N THR A 276 -22.17 10.08 9.90
CA THR A 276 -22.19 11.04 8.79
C THR A 276 -21.37 10.51 7.61
N GLU A 277 -21.66 10.97 6.40
CA GLU A 277 -20.92 10.57 5.19
C GLU A 277 -19.42 10.87 5.29
N GLU A 278 -19.05 11.99 5.92
CA GLU A 278 -17.65 12.35 6.18
C GLU A 278 -16.98 11.33 7.11
N LYS A 279 -17.65 10.97 8.23
CA LYS A 279 -17.13 9.95 9.15
C LYS A 279 -17.03 8.57 8.49
N GLN A 280 -18.02 8.17 7.68
CA GLN A 280 -17.97 6.92 6.92
C GLN A 280 -16.74 6.90 6.00
N TYR A 281 -16.50 8.00 5.29
CA TYR A 281 -15.36 8.12 4.40
C TYR A 281 -14.02 8.02 5.16
N ASP A 282 -13.83 8.81 6.21
CA ASP A 282 -12.56 8.87 6.93
C ASP A 282 -12.26 7.56 7.66
N LEU A 283 -13.23 6.98 8.37
CA LEU A 283 -13.03 5.73 9.10
C LEU A 283 -12.72 4.57 8.17
N MET A 284 -13.47 4.42 7.08
CA MET A 284 -13.24 3.33 6.11
C MET A 284 -11.92 3.54 5.36
N LYS A 285 -11.58 4.77 4.99
CA LYS A 285 -10.27 5.07 4.39
C LYS A 285 -9.14 4.64 5.32
N ASP A 286 -9.17 5.04 6.57
CA ASP A 286 -8.10 4.73 7.52
C ASP A 286 -8.04 3.22 7.86
N THR A 287 -9.19 2.54 7.92
CA THR A 287 -9.30 1.07 8.03
C THR A 287 -8.57 0.38 6.88
N ILE A 288 -8.90 0.75 5.64
CA ILE A 288 -8.34 0.12 4.44
C ILE A 288 -6.86 0.43 4.28
N GLU A 289 -6.44 1.68 4.54
CA GLU A 289 -5.02 2.06 4.48
C GLU A 289 -4.20 1.28 5.51
N THR A 290 -4.73 1.10 6.72
CA THR A 290 -4.08 0.29 7.76
C THR A 290 -3.99 -1.18 7.36
N ALA A 291 -5.05 -1.75 6.79
CA ALA A 291 -5.03 -3.12 6.28
C ALA A 291 -4.00 -3.31 5.14
N VAL A 292 -3.89 -2.34 4.22
CA VAL A 292 -2.89 -2.33 3.15
C VAL A 292 -1.47 -2.26 3.73
N ASP A 293 -1.23 -1.41 4.72
CA ASP A 293 0.08 -1.24 5.35
C ASP A 293 0.53 -2.50 6.12
N ILE A 294 -0.37 -3.08 6.93
CA ILE A 294 -0.12 -4.34 7.66
C ILE A 294 0.19 -5.48 6.69
N THR A 295 -0.68 -5.71 5.69
CA THR A 295 -0.49 -6.80 4.71
C THR A 295 0.77 -6.61 3.87
N GLN A 296 1.12 -5.37 3.53
CA GLN A 296 2.36 -5.09 2.82
C GLN A 296 3.59 -5.40 3.67
N GLY A 297 3.58 -5.01 4.95
CA GLY A 297 4.70 -5.27 5.87
C GLY A 297 4.93 -6.76 6.13
N ILE A 298 3.85 -7.52 6.36
CA ILE A 298 3.92 -8.97 6.52
C ILE A 298 4.48 -9.60 5.24
N ASP A 299 3.96 -9.24 4.07
CA ASP A 299 4.42 -9.81 2.81
C ASP A 299 5.88 -9.45 2.52
N ASP A 300 6.33 -8.23 2.79
CA ASP A 300 7.73 -7.82 2.62
C ASP A 300 8.68 -8.71 3.42
N TYR A 301 8.28 -9.07 4.65
CA TYR A 301 8.99 -10.06 5.44
C TYR A 301 9.00 -11.44 4.76
N LEU A 302 7.84 -11.95 4.32
CA LEU A 302 7.75 -13.26 3.63
C LEU A 302 8.62 -13.31 2.36
N ILE A 303 8.65 -12.20 1.60
CA ILE A 303 9.48 -12.06 0.40
C ILE A 303 10.96 -12.08 0.76
N SER A 304 11.35 -11.42 1.85
CA SER A 304 12.74 -11.43 2.33
C SER A 304 13.21 -12.84 2.69
N LEU A 305 12.35 -13.65 3.33
CA LEU A 305 12.64 -15.05 3.64
C LEU A 305 12.89 -15.88 2.38
N LYS A 306 12.07 -15.69 1.34
CA LYS A 306 12.21 -16.42 0.07
C LYS A 306 13.51 -16.07 -0.64
N LYS A 307 13.84 -14.77 -0.74
CA LYS A 307 15.11 -14.30 -1.34
C LYS A 307 16.32 -14.89 -0.62
N ASN A 308 16.29 -14.92 0.71
CA ASN A 308 17.39 -15.49 1.50
C ASN A 308 17.55 -16.99 1.23
N LYS A 309 16.44 -17.76 1.14
CA LYS A 309 16.48 -19.19 0.78
C LYS A 309 17.03 -19.43 -0.63
N GLU A 310 16.65 -18.60 -1.61
CA GLU A 310 17.17 -18.69 -2.99
C GLU A 310 18.69 -18.44 -3.02
N ILE A 311 19.15 -17.39 -2.35
CA ILE A 311 20.59 -17.06 -2.21
C ILE A 311 21.37 -18.21 -1.54
N ASP A 312 20.84 -18.79 -0.45
CA ASP A 312 21.48 -19.90 0.25
C ASP A 312 21.54 -21.16 -0.62
N THR A 313 20.52 -21.39 -1.45
CA THR A 313 20.48 -22.52 -2.38
C THR A 313 21.50 -22.33 -3.52
N GLU A 314 21.61 -21.12 -4.06
CA GLU A 314 22.62 -20.77 -5.07
C GLU A 314 24.04 -20.94 -4.51
N LYS A 315 24.30 -20.48 -3.28
CA LYS A 315 25.58 -20.66 -2.59
C LYS A 315 25.93 -22.15 -2.44
N ARG A 316 25.01 -22.96 -1.90
CA ARG A 316 25.21 -24.41 -1.74
C ARG A 316 25.44 -25.13 -3.07
N ASN A 317 24.76 -24.72 -4.13
CA ASN A 317 24.97 -25.30 -5.46
C ASN A 317 26.33 -24.89 -6.03
N SER A 318 26.78 -23.64 -5.81
CA SER A 318 28.10 -23.19 -6.23
C SER A 318 29.24 -23.91 -5.49
N GLU A 319 29.09 -24.13 -4.18
CA GLU A 319 30.03 -24.89 -3.35
C GLU A 319 30.14 -26.36 -3.79
N LYS A 320 28.99 -27.01 -4.05
CA LYS A 320 28.98 -28.38 -4.61
C LYS A 320 29.65 -28.46 -5.98
N LEU A 321 29.47 -27.45 -6.85
CA LEU A 321 30.13 -27.42 -8.16
C LEU A 321 31.64 -27.19 -8.03
N SER A 322 32.11 -26.40 -7.06
CA SER A 322 33.55 -26.24 -6.81
C SER A 322 34.17 -27.51 -6.24
N ASP A 323 33.49 -28.19 -5.32
CA ASP A 323 33.98 -29.45 -4.75
C ASP A 323 34.08 -30.55 -5.82
N PHE A 324 33.09 -30.64 -6.72
CA PHE A 324 33.10 -31.61 -7.83
C PHE A 324 34.21 -31.34 -8.85
N LYS A 325 34.58 -30.07 -9.07
CA LYS A 325 35.73 -29.71 -9.93
C LYS A 325 37.06 -30.06 -9.27
N ASN A 326 37.22 -29.72 -7.99
CA ASN A 326 38.42 -30.06 -7.22
C ASN A 326 38.65 -31.57 -7.11
N GLU A 327 37.59 -32.37 -6.99
CA GLU A 327 37.68 -33.84 -6.98
C GLU A 327 38.05 -34.45 -8.34
N LYS A 328 37.66 -33.80 -9.45
CA LYS A 328 38.09 -34.21 -10.79
C LYS A 328 39.55 -33.86 -11.03
N ASP A 329 39.99 -32.68 -10.63
CA ASP A 329 41.37 -32.24 -10.82
C ASP A 329 42.36 -33.09 -9.98
N SER A 330 41.96 -33.51 -8.76
CA SER A 330 42.77 -34.41 -7.94
C SER A 330 42.88 -35.84 -8.51
N LYS A 331 41.79 -36.39 -9.06
CA LYS A 331 41.78 -37.71 -9.72
C LYS A 331 42.54 -37.72 -11.04
N THR A 332 42.57 -36.59 -11.76
CA THR A 332 43.34 -36.46 -13.02
C THR A 332 44.85 -36.32 -12.73
N ALA A 333 45.24 -35.73 -11.60
CA ALA A 333 46.64 -35.64 -11.17
C ALA A 333 47.23 -36.98 -10.69
N GLN A 334 46.40 -37.96 -10.29
CA GLN A 334 46.84 -39.30 -9.88
C GLN A 334 47.04 -40.30 -11.04
N TYR A 335 46.68 -39.93 -12.27
CA TYR A 335 46.86 -40.79 -13.45
C TYR A 335 47.96 -40.21 -14.37
N GLN A 336 49.21 -40.19 -13.89
CA GLN A 336 50.36 -40.10 -14.79
C GLN A 336 50.85 -41.53 -15.06
N PRO A 337 50.79 -42.03 -16.31
CA PRO A 337 51.33 -43.34 -16.63
C PRO A 337 52.85 -43.28 -16.50
N GLU A 338 53.41 -44.12 -15.62
CA GLU A 338 54.86 -44.36 -15.53
C GLU A 338 55.36 -44.81 -16.90
N ARG A 339 56.42 -44.15 -17.38
CA ARG A 339 57.15 -44.50 -18.61
C ARG A 339 58.33 -45.39 -18.30
#